data_AF-A0A977PKM1-F1
#
_entry.id   AF-A0A977PKM1-F1
#
_cell.length_a   1.000
_cell.length_b   1.000
_cell.length_c   1.000
_cell.angle_alpha   90.00
_cell.angle_beta   90.00
_cell.angle_gamma   90.00
#
_symmetry.space_group_name_H-M   'P 1'
#
loop_
_entity.id
_entity.type
_entity.pdbx_description
1 polymer ?
#
loop_
_entity_poly.entity_id
_entity_poly.type
_entity_poly.pdbx_seq_one_letter_code
_entity_poly.pdbx_strand_id
1 'polypeptide(L)'
;MISPSDVARSDIIGSGNPEKLMEVLSKLIGKVKLSEAINITKEYITSLSKFEKEYWKKMREVLCKESELTDPDPLTNKILKVLRAQCSPKWENLNEDERALILAPLYHAIAKIKLLEELEDKKGKELLREIIEESLEEAEDYAIAYGVLDE
;
A
#
# COMPACT_ATOMS: atom_id res chain seq x y z
N MET A 1 0.18 -8.17 -24.42
CA MET A 1 1.22 -7.95 -23.40
C MET A 1 0.50 -7.53 -22.14
N ILE A 2 0.69 -8.26 -21.04
CA ILE A 2 0.08 -7.96 -19.74
C ILE A 2 0.98 -6.90 -19.08
N SER A 3 0.40 -5.80 -18.60
CA SER A 3 1.17 -4.73 -17.95
C SER A 3 1.79 -5.23 -16.64
N PRO A 4 2.97 -4.76 -16.22
CA PRO A 4 3.46 -4.95 -14.85
C PRO A 4 2.44 -4.52 -13.79
N SER A 5 1.60 -3.52 -14.09
CA SER A 5 0.45 -3.10 -13.27
C SER A 5 -0.65 -4.16 -13.19
N ASP A 6 -0.82 -4.95 -14.25
CA ASP A 6 -1.82 -6.02 -14.34
C ASP A 6 -1.32 -7.30 -13.65
N VAL A 7 -0.02 -7.56 -13.63
CA VAL A 7 0.62 -8.65 -12.86
C VAL A 7 0.58 -8.33 -11.37
N ALA A 8 0.90 -7.09 -10.99
CA ALA A 8 0.69 -6.62 -9.61
C ALA A 8 -0.79 -6.69 -9.20
N ARG A 9 -1.72 -6.48 -10.13
CA ARG A 9 -3.17 -6.63 -9.89
C ARG A 9 -3.70 -8.06 -9.96
N SER A 10 -3.05 -9.02 -10.61
CA SER A 10 -3.54 -10.42 -10.61
C SER A 10 -3.00 -11.18 -9.43
N ASP A 11 -1.75 -10.91 -9.05
CA ASP A 11 -1.03 -11.75 -8.11
C ASP A 11 -1.20 -11.24 -6.67
N ILE A 12 -1.29 -9.92 -6.44
CA ILE A 12 -1.61 -9.35 -5.11
C ILE A 12 -3.09 -9.60 -4.71
N ILE A 13 -3.96 -9.91 -5.68
CA ILE A 13 -5.43 -9.86 -5.61
C ILE A 13 -6.05 -11.28 -5.70
N GLY A 14 -5.27 -12.34 -5.46
CA GLY A 14 -5.85 -13.66 -5.22
C GLY A 14 -6.68 -13.68 -3.92
N SER A 15 -7.49 -14.72 -3.72
CA SER A 15 -8.54 -14.99 -2.71
C SER A 15 -8.46 -14.49 -1.24
N GLY A 16 -8.39 -13.18 -1.02
CA GLY A 16 -8.90 -12.47 0.17
C GLY A 16 -9.59 -11.19 -0.30
N ASN A 17 -10.82 -10.89 0.15
CA ASN A 17 -11.81 -10.06 -0.60
C ASN A 17 -11.17 -8.85 -1.31
N PRO A 18 -10.76 -9.02 -2.57
CA PRO A 18 -9.98 -8.02 -3.28
C PRO A 18 -10.88 -6.86 -3.71
N GLU A 19 -12.17 -7.14 -3.87
CA GLU A 19 -13.20 -6.17 -4.14
C GLU A 19 -13.32 -5.17 -2.99
N LYS A 20 -13.20 -5.60 -1.73
CA LYS A 20 -13.15 -4.71 -0.56
C LYS A 20 -11.89 -3.84 -0.53
N LEU A 21 -10.73 -4.39 -0.87
CA LEU A 21 -9.50 -3.57 -0.95
C LEU A 21 -9.63 -2.54 -2.09
N MET A 22 -10.16 -2.94 -3.23
CA MET A 22 -10.44 -2.03 -4.34
C MET A 22 -11.50 -0.97 -3.99
N GLU A 23 -12.50 -1.32 -3.18
CA GLU A 23 -13.48 -0.37 -2.63
C GLU A 23 -12.81 0.65 -1.71
N VAL A 24 -11.91 0.19 -0.83
CA VAL A 24 -11.12 1.07 0.05
C VAL A 24 -10.25 2.01 -0.79
N LEU A 25 -9.46 1.49 -1.72
CA LEU A 25 -8.63 2.30 -2.61
C LEU A 25 -9.48 3.32 -3.37
N SER A 26 -10.67 2.93 -3.87
CA SER A 26 -11.59 3.85 -4.55
C SER A 26 -12.09 4.96 -3.63
N LYS A 27 -12.41 4.65 -2.37
CA LYS A 27 -12.78 5.66 -1.35
C LYS A 27 -11.65 6.64 -1.06
N LEU A 28 -10.39 6.20 -1.19
CA LEU A 28 -9.20 7.02 -0.93
C LEU A 28 -8.81 7.95 -2.08
N ILE A 29 -9.23 7.69 -3.32
CA ILE A 29 -8.88 8.51 -4.50
C ILE A 29 -9.27 9.98 -4.29
N GLY A 30 -10.46 10.25 -3.76
CA GLY A 30 -10.97 11.61 -3.54
C GLY A 30 -10.57 12.25 -2.19
N LYS A 31 -9.76 11.56 -1.38
CA LYS A 31 -9.41 11.99 -0.02
C LYS A 31 -8.09 12.73 -0.02
N VAL A 32 -8.10 13.96 0.49
CA VAL A 32 -6.93 14.84 0.57
C VAL A 32 -6.23 14.73 1.92
N LYS A 33 -6.97 14.40 2.99
CA LYS A 33 -6.42 14.32 4.35
C LYS A 33 -6.06 12.89 4.73
N LEU A 34 -4.82 12.69 5.17
CA LEU A 34 -4.34 11.38 5.62
C LEU A 34 -5.13 10.85 6.83
N SER A 35 -5.60 11.71 7.73
CA SER A 35 -6.44 11.30 8.87
C SER A 35 -7.72 10.56 8.46
N GLU A 36 -8.30 10.92 7.31
CA GLU A 36 -9.48 10.23 6.78
C GLU A 36 -9.08 8.87 6.18
N ALA A 37 -7.89 8.78 5.58
CA ALA A 37 -7.35 7.53 5.06
C ALA A 37 -7.04 6.50 6.17
N ILE A 38 -6.54 6.97 7.31
CA ILE A 38 -6.25 6.12 8.49
C ILE A 38 -7.53 5.44 8.99
N ASN A 39 -8.62 6.20 9.15
CA ASN A 39 -9.89 5.64 9.63
C ASN A 39 -10.46 4.59 8.66
N ILE A 40 -10.48 4.89 7.36
CA ILE A 40 -10.96 3.94 6.32
C ILE A 40 -10.09 2.67 6.32
N THR A 41 -8.79 2.83 6.49
CA THR A 41 -7.84 1.70 6.49
C THR A 41 -7.99 0.85 7.77
N LYS A 42 -8.21 1.48 8.92
CA LYS A 42 -8.50 0.78 10.18
C LYS A 42 -9.81 -0.03 10.08
N GLU A 43 -10.87 0.55 9.52
CA GLU A 43 -12.13 -0.15 9.25
C GLU A 43 -11.92 -1.36 8.33
N TYR A 44 -11.08 -1.22 7.30
CA TYR A 44 -10.71 -2.33 6.44
C TYR A 44 -10.02 -3.45 7.20
N ILE A 45 -8.94 -3.14 7.93
CA ILE A 45 -8.14 -4.14 8.69
C ILE A 45 -9.00 -4.89 9.71
N THR A 46 -9.85 -4.16 10.43
CA THR A 46 -10.76 -4.73 11.45
C THR A 46 -11.87 -5.57 10.82
N SER A 47 -12.31 -5.24 9.60
CA SER A 47 -13.31 -6.02 8.86
C SER A 47 -12.78 -7.33 8.25
N LEU A 48 -11.46 -7.53 8.23
CA LEU A 48 -10.86 -8.76 7.70
C LEU A 48 -11.16 -9.94 8.63
N SER A 49 -11.78 -10.96 8.06
CA SER A 49 -11.95 -12.25 8.72
C SER A 49 -10.61 -12.92 8.99
N LYS A 50 -10.60 -13.89 9.91
CA LYS A 50 -9.40 -14.70 10.20
C LYS A 50 -8.83 -15.37 8.95
N PHE A 51 -9.70 -15.85 8.07
CA PHE A 51 -9.30 -16.44 6.78
C PHE A 51 -8.60 -15.42 5.88
N GLU A 52 -9.15 -14.20 5.76
CA GLU A 52 -8.54 -13.14 4.97
C GLU A 52 -7.20 -12.67 5.57
N LYS A 53 -7.10 -12.56 6.91
CA LYS A 53 -5.84 -12.21 7.58
C LYS A 53 -4.74 -13.25 7.29
N GLU A 54 -5.09 -14.53 7.30
CA GLU A 54 -4.17 -15.64 7.05
C GLU A 54 -3.82 -15.80 5.57
N TYR A 55 -4.76 -15.51 4.67
CA TYR A 55 -4.51 -15.38 3.25
C TYR A 55 -3.50 -14.27 2.95
N TRP A 56 -3.74 -13.07 3.48
CA TRP A 56 -2.83 -11.93 3.30
C TRP A 56 -1.44 -12.22 3.87
N LYS A 57 -1.35 -12.95 4.97
CA LYS A 57 -0.05 -13.42 5.50
C LYS A 57 0.70 -14.27 4.48
N LYS A 58 0.03 -15.26 3.87
CA LYS A 58 0.65 -16.11 2.83
C LYS A 58 1.04 -15.32 1.59
N MET A 59 0.18 -14.38 1.15
CA MET A 59 0.49 -13.51 0.02
C MET A 59 1.70 -12.63 0.27
N ARG A 60 1.83 -12.06 1.48
CA ARG A 60 3.04 -11.36 1.89
C ARG A 60 4.24 -12.27 1.78
N GLU A 61 4.20 -13.46 2.37
CA GLU A 61 5.32 -14.42 2.31
C GLU A 61 5.77 -14.76 0.88
N VAL A 62 4.87 -14.72 -0.11
CA VAL A 62 5.20 -14.85 -1.54
C VAL A 62 5.88 -13.57 -2.05
N LEU A 63 5.28 -12.40 -1.84
CA LEU A 63 5.85 -11.09 -2.24
C LEU A 63 7.22 -10.83 -1.61
N CYS A 64 7.45 -11.30 -0.39
CA CYS A 64 8.74 -11.18 0.30
C CYS A 64 9.83 -12.07 -0.30
N LYS A 65 9.44 -13.12 -1.05
CA LYS A 65 10.35 -14.08 -1.69
C LYS A 65 10.59 -13.77 -3.17
N GLU A 66 9.67 -13.07 -3.82
CA GLU A 66 9.89 -12.60 -5.19
C GLU A 66 10.91 -11.46 -5.20
N SER A 67 12.13 -11.81 -5.59
CA SER A 67 13.24 -10.87 -5.77
C SER A 67 13.12 -10.16 -7.12
N GLU A 68 13.22 -8.83 -7.04
CA GLU A 68 13.69 -7.94 -8.10
C GLU A 68 12.88 -8.00 -9.41
N LEU A 69 11.86 -7.13 -9.49
CA LEU A 69 11.55 -6.52 -10.77
C LEU A 69 12.84 -5.89 -11.31
N THR A 70 13.17 -6.14 -12.56
CA THR A 70 14.26 -5.47 -13.26
C THR A 70 13.86 -4.01 -13.52
N ASP A 71 14.62 -3.08 -12.95
CA ASP A 71 14.44 -1.62 -13.07
C ASP A 71 13.00 -1.09 -12.83
N PRO A 72 12.37 -1.36 -11.67
CA PRO A 72 11.17 -0.64 -11.26
C PRO A 72 11.46 0.86 -11.20
N ASP A 73 10.50 1.68 -11.65
CA ASP A 73 10.61 3.12 -11.53
C ASP A 73 10.74 3.55 -10.05
N PRO A 74 11.29 4.75 -9.77
CA PRO A 74 11.56 5.18 -8.40
C PRO A 74 10.34 5.14 -7.46
N LEU A 75 9.13 5.36 -7.98
CA LEU A 75 7.91 5.34 -7.18
C LEU A 75 7.50 3.92 -6.82
N THR A 76 7.56 3.01 -7.80
CA THR A 76 7.35 1.58 -7.57
C THR A 76 8.35 1.03 -6.54
N ASN A 77 9.61 1.48 -6.56
CA ASN A 77 10.59 1.11 -5.54
C ASN A 77 10.19 1.55 -4.12
N LYS A 78 9.75 2.81 -3.95
CA LYS A 78 9.26 3.30 -2.65
C LYS A 78 8.07 2.49 -2.15
N ILE A 79 7.10 2.18 -3.02
CA ILE A 79 5.95 1.33 -2.68
C ILE A 79 6.40 -0.06 -2.23
N LEU A 80 7.29 -0.69 -2.99
CA LEU A 80 7.81 -2.02 -2.67
C LEU A 80 8.59 -2.03 -1.36
N LYS A 81 9.35 -0.97 -1.08
CA LYS A 81 10.08 -0.80 0.19
C LYS A 81 9.11 -0.84 1.39
N VAL A 82 8.04 -0.06 1.33
CA VAL A 82 7.03 -0.04 2.41
C VAL A 82 6.20 -1.33 2.45
N LEU A 83 5.87 -1.93 1.31
CA LEU A 83 5.20 -3.23 1.27
C LEU A 83 6.03 -4.32 1.95
N ARG A 84 7.35 -4.28 1.80
CA ARG A 84 8.28 -5.19 2.47
C ARG A 84 8.32 -5.02 3.98
N ALA A 85 7.90 -3.89 4.54
CA ALA A 85 7.75 -3.76 6.00
C ALA A 85 6.83 -4.86 6.58
N GLN A 86 5.83 -5.28 5.81
CA GLN A 86 4.91 -6.34 6.21
C GLN A 86 5.54 -7.75 6.19
N CYS A 87 6.77 -7.89 5.66
CA CYS A 87 7.57 -9.11 5.68
C CYS A 87 8.31 -9.31 7.00
N SER A 88 8.46 -8.26 7.80
CA SER A 88 9.18 -8.34 9.06
C SER A 88 8.46 -9.27 10.03
N PRO A 89 9.17 -10.16 10.76
CA PRO A 89 8.58 -10.96 11.83
C PRO A 89 7.88 -10.11 12.89
N LYS A 90 8.31 -8.86 13.08
CA LYS A 90 7.70 -7.91 14.02
C LYS A 90 6.33 -7.42 13.56
N TRP A 91 6.02 -7.48 12.27
CA TRP A 91 4.72 -7.09 11.71
C TRP A 91 3.56 -7.81 12.40
N GLU A 92 3.73 -9.10 12.66
CA GLU A 92 2.69 -9.92 13.28
C GLU A 92 2.42 -9.53 14.75
N ASN A 93 3.36 -8.83 15.39
CA ASN A 93 3.22 -8.33 16.76
C ASN A 93 2.61 -6.93 16.82
N LEU A 94 2.54 -6.21 15.69
CA LEU A 94 1.88 -4.91 15.64
C LEU A 94 0.38 -5.05 15.85
N ASN A 95 -0.19 -4.13 16.63
CA ASN A 95 -1.63 -4.01 16.80
C ASN A 95 -2.29 -3.37 15.55
N GLU A 96 -3.62 -3.33 15.54
CA GLU A 96 -4.38 -2.86 14.37
C GLU A 96 -4.18 -1.36 14.09
N ASP A 97 -3.91 -0.55 15.11
CA ASP A 97 -3.63 0.89 14.95
C ASP A 97 -2.25 1.12 14.36
N GLU A 98 -1.23 0.40 14.85
CA GLU A 98 0.13 0.47 14.33
C GLU A 98 0.18 0.02 12.86
N ARG A 99 -0.53 -1.07 12.52
CA ARG A 99 -0.68 -1.50 11.12
C ARG A 99 -1.41 -0.46 10.27
N ALA A 100 -2.46 0.16 10.80
CA ALA A 100 -3.19 1.20 10.08
C ALA A 100 -2.31 2.43 9.80
N LEU A 101 -1.45 2.83 10.74
CA LEU A 101 -0.51 3.94 10.56
C LEU A 101 0.50 3.68 9.44
N ILE A 102 0.94 2.43 9.24
CA ILE A 102 1.83 2.08 8.13
C ILE A 102 1.04 1.93 6.80
N LEU A 103 -0.11 1.24 6.83
CA LEU A 103 -0.85 0.90 5.61
C LEU A 103 -1.66 2.06 5.02
N ALA A 104 -2.19 2.96 5.85
CA ALA A 104 -3.00 4.07 5.36
C ALA A 104 -2.26 5.02 4.42
N PRO A 105 -1.07 5.53 4.77
CA PRO A 105 -0.29 6.37 3.86
C PRO A 105 0.16 5.60 2.60
N LEU A 106 0.50 4.30 2.72
CA LEU A 106 0.78 3.43 1.58
C LEU A 106 -0.44 3.31 0.63
N TYR A 107 -1.63 3.00 1.16
CA TYR A 107 -2.84 2.87 0.35
C TYR A 107 -3.29 4.21 -0.23
N HIS A 108 -3.06 5.31 0.49
CA HIS A 108 -3.28 6.66 0.01
C HIS A 108 -2.41 6.98 -1.21
N ALA A 109 -1.13 6.60 -1.18
CA ALA A 109 -0.20 6.70 -2.31
C ALA A 109 -0.66 5.85 -3.50
N ILE A 110 -0.95 4.56 -3.28
CA ILE A 110 -1.38 3.62 -4.33
C ILE A 110 -2.67 4.10 -5.02
N ALA A 111 -3.65 4.58 -4.25
CA ALA A 111 -4.89 5.11 -4.82
C ALA A 111 -4.64 6.32 -5.74
N LYS A 112 -3.68 7.18 -5.38
CA LYS A 112 -3.35 8.40 -6.13
C LYS A 112 -2.48 8.15 -7.37
N ILE A 113 -1.72 7.06 -7.42
CA ILE A 113 -0.96 6.67 -8.63
C ILE A 113 -1.90 6.43 -9.79
N LYS A 114 -3.05 5.78 -9.56
CA LYS A 114 -4.06 5.59 -10.61
C LYS A 114 -4.58 6.93 -11.14
N LEU A 115 -4.80 7.90 -10.24
CA LEU A 115 -5.21 9.26 -10.64
C LEU A 115 -4.10 9.98 -11.42
N LEU A 116 -2.82 9.73 -11.10
CA LEU A 116 -1.66 10.29 -11.80
C LEU A 116 -1.56 9.79 -13.26
N GLU A 117 -1.87 8.52 -13.49
CA GLU A 117 -1.92 7.90 -14.83
C GLU A 117 -3.03 8.51 -15.70
N GLU A 118 -4.17 8.86 -15.09
CA GLU A 118 -5.36 9.39 -15.77
C GLU A 118 -5.34 10.92 -15.97
N LEU A 119 -4.51 11.65 -15.22
CA LEU A 119 -4.44 13.11 -15.32
C LEU A 119 -3.82 13.54 -16.66
N GLU A 120 -4.26 14.65 -17.24
CA GLU A 120 -3.60 15.27 -18.41
C GLU A 120 -2.84 16.54 -18.05
N ASP A 121 -3.28 17.26 -17.01
CA ASP A 121 -2.71 18.53 -16.58
C ASP A 121 -1.32 18.37 -15.93
N LYS A 122 -0.32 19.09 -16.46
CA LYS A 122 1.07 18.96 -16.00
C LYS A 122 1.25 19.42 -14.54
N LYS A 123 0.63 20.54 -14.14
CA LYS A 123 0.77 21.08 -12.78
C LYS A 123 0.08 20.18 -11.76
N GLY A 124 -1.09 19.65 -12.09
CA GLY A 124 -1.79 18.67 -11.29
C GLY A 124 -1.01 17.37 -11.13
N LYS A 125 -0.27 16.93 -12.16
CA LYS A 125 0.63 15.77 -12.05
C LYS A 125 1.79 16.01 -11.09
N GLU A 126 2.41 17.17 -11.14
CA GLU A 126 3.51 17.55 -10.25
C GLU A 126 3.02 17.57 -8.79
N LEU A 127 1.93 18.27 -8.51
CA LEU A 127 1.33 18.32 -7.17
C LEU A 127 0.89 16.94 -6.67
N LEU A 128 0.28 16.13 -7.54
CA LEU A 128 -0.15 14.80 -7.17
C LEU A 128 1.04 13.87 -6.90
N ARG A 129 2.14 14.02 -7.63
CA ARG A 129 3.39 13.29 -7.37
C ARG A 129 3.98 13.67 -6.01
N GLU A 130 4.03 14.95 -5.66
CA GLU A 130 4.46 15.40 -4.32
C GLU A 130 3.63 14.73 -3.21
N ILE A 131 2.31 14.74 -3.33
CA ILE A 131 1.42 14.08 -2.35
C ILE A 131 1.68 12.58 -2.24
N ILE A 132 1.93 11.89 -3.35
CA ILE A 132 2.26 10.46 -3.34
C ILE A 132 3.60 10.23 -2.64
N GLU A 133 4.61 11.03 -2.95
CA GLU A 133 5.94 10.89 -2.34
C GLU A 133 5.92 11.17 -0.84
N GLU A 134 5.25 12.24 -0.39
CA GLU A 134 5.03 12.53 1.03
C GLU A 134 4.31 11.39 1.74
N SER A 135 3.28 10.81 1.09
CA SER A 135 2.56 9.67 1.65
C SER A 135 3.46 8.43 1.77
N LEU A 136 4.35 8.18 0.80
CA LEU A 136 5.26 7.04 0.88
C LEU A 136 6.35 7.24 1.92
N GLU A 137 6.86 8.46 2.07
CA GLU A 137 7.82 8.82 3.12
C GLU A 137 7.21 8.64 4.51
N GLU A 138 5.98 9.12 4.73
CA GLU A 138 5.30 8.94 6.01
C GLU A 138 5.02 7.46 6.33
N ALA A 139 4.69 6.64 5.32
CA ALA A 139 4.52 5.21 5.51
C ALA A 139 5.84 4.50 5.89
N GLU A 140 6.95 4.96 5.31
CA GLU A 140 8.30 4.50 5.60
C GLU A 140 8.73 4.88 7.03
N ASP A 141 8.50 6.13 7.43
CA ASP A 141 8.79 6.63 8.77
C ASP A 141 8.06 5.82 9.86
N TYR A 142 6.77 5.53 9.67
CA TYR A 142 6.04 4.65 10.59
C TYR A 142 6.63 3.23 10.59
N ALA A 143 6.98 2.69 9.42
CA ALA A 143 7.56 1.35 9.34
C ALA A 143 8.91 1.25 10.08
N ILE A 144 9.75 2.27 9.98
CA ILE A 144 11.02 2.40 10.71
C ILE A 144 10.75 2.57 12.22
N ALA A 145 9.85 3.48 12.60
CA ALA A 145 9.52 3.75 14.01
C ALA A 145 8.98 2.51 14.74
N TYR A 146 8.18 1.68 14.05
CA TYR A 146 7.70 0.40 14.57
C TYR A 146 8.68 -0.77 14.37
N GLY A 147 9.85 -0.49 13.80
CA GLY A 147 10.97 -1.41 13.65
C GLY A 147 10.70 -2.57 12.70
N VAL A 148 9.73 -2.42 11.79
CA VAL A 148 9.40 -3.41 10.74
C VAL A 148 10.14 -3.15 9.44
N LEU A 149 10.85 -2.03 9.34
CA LEU A 149 11.79 -1.69 8.28
C LEU A 149 13.09 -1.19 8.92
N ASP A 150 14.24 -1.47 8.30
CA ASP A 150 15.53 -0.94 8.73
C ASP A 150 15.76 0.48 8.15
N GLU A 151 16.49 1.33 8.88
CA GLU A 151 16.89 2.69 8.47
C GLU A 151 17.83 2.70 7.25
#